data_AF-A0A9W6SUZ3-F1
#
_entry.id   AF-A0A9W6SUZ3-F1
#
_cell.length_a   1.000
_cell.length_b   1.000
_cell.length_c   1.000
_cell.angle_alpha   90.00
_cell.angle_beta   90.00
_cell.angle_gamma   90.00
#
_symmetry.space_group_name_H-M   'P 1'
#
loop_
_entity.id
_entity.type
_entity.pdbx_description
1 polymer ?
#
loop_
_entity_poly.entity_id
_entity_poly.type
_entity_poly.pdbx_seq_one_letter_code
_entity_poly.pdbx_strand_id
1 'polypeptide(L)'
;MAGSESFKQSPNVSFDNIDYNDPIALKNAQESLLREQFVKIEIVKTVRKALENCFRVAGPNANEDCREIAEKYMNMLPDARAQGFLGYQRNDPSK
;
A
#
# COMPACT_ATOMS: atom_id res chain seq x y z
N MET A 1 9.79 -30.76 -8.49
CA MET A 1 8.78 -30.06 -7.66
C MET A 1 9.54 -29.09 -6.78
N ALA A 2 9.59 -27.80 -7.15
CA ALA A 2 10.26 -26.79 -6.32
C ALA A 2 9.37 -26.55 -5.09
N GLY A 3 9.91 -26.77 -3.89
CA GLY A 3 9.19 -26.56 -2.64
C GLY A 3 8.76 -25.10 -2.51
N SER A 4 7.50 -24.88 -2.18
CA SER A 4 6.98 -23.56 -1.83
C SER A 4 7.64 -23.13 -0.52
N GLU A 5 8.70 -22.31 -0.59
CA GLU A 5 9.16 -21.59 0.59
C GLU A 5 7.97 -20.78 1.15
N SER A 6 7.63 -20.98 2.42
CA SER A 6 6.55 -20.24 3.06
C SER A 6 6.87 -18.75 3.05
N PHE A 7 5.87 -17.93 2.72
CA PHE A 7 6.02 -16.47 2.75
C PHE A 7 6.43 -16.00 4.15
N LYS A 8 7.61 -15.39 4.26
CA LYS A 8 8.11 -14.87 5.54
C LYS A 8 7.43 -13.54 5.85
N GLN A 9 6.57 -13.52 6.87
CA GLN A 9 5.97 -12.30 7.39
C GLN A 9 7.01 -11.55 8.24
N SER A 10 7.31 -10.31 7.88
CA SER A 10 8.17 -9.44 8.69
C SER A 10 7.38 -8.79 9.83
N PRO A 11 8.04 -8.42 10.94
CA PRO A 11 7.38 -7.73 12.05
C PRO A 11 6.86 -6.35 11.61
N ASN A 12 5.68 -5.96 12.11
CA ASN A 12 5.15 -4.61 11.93
C ASN A 12 5.70 -3.72 13.05
N VAL A 13 6.59 -2.79 12.68
CA VAL A 13 7.29 -1.90 13.60
C VAL A 13 6.99 -0.44 13.22
N SER A 14 6.62 0.38 14.21
CA SER A 14 6.43 1.84 14.04
C SER A 14 7.64 2.60 14.55
N PHE A 15 7.93 3.75 13.94
CA PHE A 15 8.96 4.70 14.41
C PHE A 15 8.65 5.28 15.79
N ASP A 16 7.38 5.30 16.23
CA ASP A 16 6.98 5.92 17.50
C ASP A 16 7.42 5.12 18.74
N ASN A 17 7.75 3.83 18.56
CA ASN A 17 7.97 2.88 19.65
C ASN A 17 9.35 2.19 19.59
N ILE A 18 10.35 2.83 18.96
CA ILE A 18 11.71 2.28 18.82
C ILE A 18 12.77 3.18 19.44
N ASP A 19 13.89 2.57 19.85
CA ASP A 19 15.14 3.29 20.09
C ASP A 19 15.83 3.56 18.75
N TYR A 20 16.02 4.83 18.40
CA TYR A 20 16.70 5.25 17.17
C TYR A 20 18.19 4.89 17.15
N ASN A 21 18.79 4.58 18.31
CA ASN A 21 20.18 4.11 18.40
C ASN A 21 20.32 2.60 18.13
N ASP A 22 19.23 1.84 18.10
CA ASP A 22 19.23 0.43 17.69
C ASP A 22 19.11 0.35 16.15
N PRO A 23 20.20 -0.01 15.43
CA PRO A 23 20.18 -0.06 13.98
C PRO A 23 19.22 -1.12 13.42
N ILE A 24 18.95 -2.19 14.17
CA ILE A 24 18.05 -3.27 13.73
C ILE A 24 16.60 -2.80 13.86
N ALA A 25 16.23 -2.22 15.00
CA ALA A 25 14.89 -1.66 15.21
C ALA A 25 14.57 -0.55 14.20
N LEU A 26 15.52 0.35 13.97
CA LEU A 26 15.37 1.43 12.99
C LEU A 26 15.17 0.88 11.57
N LYS A 27 15.97 -0.09 11.15
CA LYS A 27 15.86 -0.72 9.82
C LYS A 27 14.50 -1.43 9.65
N ASN A 28 14.04 -2.13 10.69
CA ASN A 28 12.74 -2.80 10.66
C ASN A 28 11.57 -1.81 10.54
N ALA A 29 11.63 -0.67 11.23
CA ALA A 29 10.60 0.38 11.10
C ALA A 29 10.56 0.99 9.69
N GLN A 30 11.73 1.25 9.09
CA GLN A 30 11.83 1.72 7.71
C GLN A 30 11.20 0.75 6.71
N GLU A 31 11.52 -0.53 6.85
CA GLU A 31 10.99 -1.58 5.97
C GLU A 31 9.50 -1.83 6.19
N SER A 32 9.03 -1.75 7.43
CA SER A 32 7.61 -1.86 7.77
C SER A 32 6.79 -0.77 7.08
N LEU A 33 7.17 0.51 7.26
CA LEU A 33 6.46 1.63 6.66
C LEU A 33 6.47 1.56 5.13
N LEU A 34 7.61 1.24 4.52
CA LEU A 34 7.72 1.14 3.07
C LEU A 34 6.87 -0.01 2.51
N ARG A 35 6.83 -1.16 3.21
CA ARG A 35 6.01 -2.31 2.81
C ARG A 35 4.53 -1.97 2.83
N GLU A 36 4.04 -1.30 3.86
CA GLU A 36 2.64 -0.87 3.92
C GLU A 36 2.27 0.10 2.79
N GLN A 37 3.19 0.97 2.37
CA GLN A 37 2.99 1.80 1.17
C GLN A 37 2.88 0.96 -0.10
N PHE A 38 3.70 -0.08 -0.26
CA PHE A 38 3.58 -1.02 -1.38
C PHE A 38 2.28 -1.83 -1.33
N VAL A 39 1.83 -2.25 -0.14
CA VAL A 39 0.53 -2.91 0.03
C VAL A 39 -0.59 -2.00 -0.47
N LYS A 40 -0.61 -0.72 -0.10
CA LYS A 40 -1.60 0.26 -0.61
C LYS A 40 -1.58 0.36 -2.14
N ILE A 41 -0.39 0.35 -2.75
CA ILE A 41 -0.24 0.33 -4.22
C ILE A 41 -0.87 -0.94 -4.82
N GLU A 42 -0.60 -2.12 -4.24
CA GLU A 42 -1.17 -3.38 -4.74
C GLU A 42 -2.69 -3.46 -4.56
N ILE A 43 -3.23 -2.87 -3.48
CA ILE A 43 -4.69 -2.74 -3.30
C ILE A 43 -5.28 -1.90 -4.44
N VAL A 44 -4.69 -0.75 -4.76
CA VAL A 44 -5.18 0.09 -5.88
C VAL A 44 -5.03 -0.60 -7.23
N LYS A 45 -3.93 -1.34 -7.47
CA LYS A 45 -3.79 -2.16 -8.69
C LYS A 45 -4.89 -3.20 -8.80
N THR A 46 -5.33 -3.78 -7.69
CA THR A 46 -6.45 -4.75 -7.65
C THR A 46 -7.77 -4.08 -8.03
N VAL A 47 -8.07 -2.90 -7.45
CA VAL A 47 -9.27 -2.12 -7.80
C VAL A 47 -9.23 -1.70 -9.27
N ARG A 48 -8.09 -1.25 -9.77
CA ARG A 48 -7.90 -0.90 -11.19
C ARG A 48 -8.20 -2.08 -12.13
N LYS A 49 -7.68 -3.28 -11.82
CA LYS A 49 -7.98 -4.49 -12.61
C LYS A 49 -9.48 -4.83 -12.60
N ALA A 50 -10.14 -4.66 -11.46
CA ALA A 50 -11.59 -4.84 -11.38
C ALA A 50 -12.34 -3.82 -12.24
N LEU A 51 -11.89 -2.56 -12.23
CA LEU A 51 -12.45 -1.50 -13.07
C LEU A 51 -12.27 -1.78 -14.55
N GLU A 52 -11.05 -2.11 -14.99
CA GLU A 52 -10.74 -2.49 -16.38
C GLU A 52 -11.63 -3.65 -16.86
N ASN A 53 -11.81 -4.66 -16.00
CA ASN A 53 -12.70 -5.78 -16.28
C ASN A 53 -14.17 -5.35 -16.38
N CYS A 54 -14.65 -4.48 -15.50
CA CYS A 54 -16.01 -3.95 -15.56
C CYS A 54 -16.26 -3.21 -16.88
N PHE A 55 -15.37 -2.28 -17.25
CA PHE A 55 -15.49 -1.53 -18.51
C PHE A 55 -15.51 -2.46 -19.74
N ARG A 56 -14.71 -3.54 -19.71
CA ARG A 56 -14.68 -4.54 -20.78
C ARG A 56 -16.00 -5.32 -20.91
N VAL A 57 -16.67 -5.61 -19.79
CA VAL A 57 -17.90 -6.43 -19.79
C VAL A 57 -19.16 -5.58 -20.00
N ALA A 58 -19.24 -4.40 -19.36
CA ALA A 58 -20.41 -3.52 -19.42
C ALA A 58 -20.56 -2.78 -20.75
N GLY A 59 -19.46 -2.60 -21.51
CA GLY A 59 -19.50 -1.98 -22.84
C GLY A 59 -20.10 -0.56 -22.80
N PRO A 60 -21.16 -0.25 -23.56
CA PRO A 60 -21.78 1.08 -23.57
C PRO A 60 -22.32 1.54 -22.22
N ASN A 61 -22.71 0.61 -21.33
CA ASN A 61 -23.32 0.92 -20.03
C ASN A 61 -22.28 1.15 -18.92
N ALA A 62 -20.98 1.07 -19.23
CA ALA A 62 -19.90 1.13 -18.23
C ALA A 62 -19.93 2.40 -17.36
N ASN A 63 -20.47 3.51 -17.86
CA ASN A 63 -20.58 4.75 -17.08
C ASN A 63 -21.50 4.61 -15.86
N GLU A 64 -22.54 3.78 -15.96
CA GLU A 64 -23.49 3.52 -14.87
C GLU A 64 -23.01 2.31 -14.06
N ASP A 65 -22.77 1.19 -14.73
CA ASP A 65 -22.47 -0.10 -14.09
C ASP A 65 -21.12 -0.09 -13.33
N CYS A 66 -20.13 0.67 -13.81
CA CYS A 66 -18.79 0.69 -13.22
C CYS A 66 -18.53 1.90 -12.31
N ARG A 67 -19.55 2.76 -12.08
CA ARG A 67 -19.40 4.04 -11.36
C ARG A 67 -18.80 3.87 -9.98
N GLU A 68 -19.29 2.92 -9.18
CA GLU A 68 -18.82 2.73 -7.80
C GLU A 68 -17.35 2.30 -7.74
N ILE A 69 -16.93 1.42 -8.67
CA ILE A 69 -15.54 0.97 -8.75
C ILE A 69 -14.65 2.13 -9.21
N ALA A 70 -15.13 2.96 -10.15
CA ALA A 70 -14.43 4.16 -10.61
C ALA A 70 -14.23 5.17 -9.47
N GLU A 71 -15.29 5.49 -8.72
CA GLU A 71 -15.23 6.38 -7.57
C GLU A 71 -14.28 5.85 -6.50
N LYS A 72 -14.35 4.54 -6.19
CA LYS A 72 -13.42 3.90 -5.26
C LYS A 72 -11.97 4.00 -5.74
N TYR A 73 -11.70 3.73 -7.01
CA TYR A 73 -10.36 3.86 -7.57
C TYR A 73 -9.83 5.29 -7.41
N MET A 74 -10.63 6.30 -7.80
CA MET A 74 -10.26 7.71 -7.71
C MET A 74 -10.00 8.16 -6.27
N ASN A 75 -10.83 7.72 -5.32
CA ASN A 75 -10.66 8.03 -3.90
C ASN A 75 -9.37 7.46 -3.31
N MET A 76 -8.85 6.36 -3.86
CA MET A 76 -7.63 5.72 -3.36
C MET A 76 -6.33 6.27 -3.99
N LEU A 77 -6.43 6.98 -5.12
CA LEU A 77 -5.25 7.48 -5.86
C LEU A 77 -4.32 8.40 -5.04
N PRO A 78 -4.81 9.34 -4.21
CA PRO A 78 -3.93 10.26 -3.46
C PRO A 78 -2.97 9.54 -2.49
N ASP A 79 -3.43 8.43 -1.93
CA ASP A 79 -2.73 7.68 -0.88
C ASP A 79 -1.92 6.50 -1.43
N ALA A 80 -2.19 6.06 -2.66
CA ALA A 80 -1.57 4.90 -3.28
C ALA A 80 -0.25 5.22 -3.98
N ARG A 81 0.68 5.81 -3.22
CA ARG A 81 2.03 6.14 -3.69
C ARG A 81 3.08 5.83 -2.63
N ALA A 82 4.24 5.38 -3.08
CA ALA A 82 5.40 5.22 -2.22
C ALA A 82 6.01 6.61 -1.98
N GLN A 83 5.88 7.11 -0.75
CA GLN A 83 6.42 8.40 -0.32
C GLN A 83 7.79 8.24 0.38
N GLY A 84 8.21 6.99 0.64
CA GLY A 84 9.40 6.69 1.43
C GLY A 84 9.15 6.88 2.92
N PHE A 85 10.22 6.78 3.72
CA PHE A 85 10.13 6.83 5.19
C PHE A 85 10.77 8.08 5.82
N LEU A 86 11.62 8.81 5.09
CA LEU A 86 12.39 9.93 5.66
C LEU A 86 11.51 11.07 6.19
N GLY A 87 10.37 11.32 5.54
CA GLY A 87 9.41 12.34 5.97
C GLY A 87 8.89 12.06 7.39
N TYR A 88 8.50 10.81 7.67
CA TYR A 88 8.04 10.40 9.00
C TYR A 88 9.21 10.26 9.98
N GLN A 89 10.31 9.65 9.55
CA GLN A 89 11.46 9.38 10.42
C GLN A 89 12.08 10.67 10.99
N ARG A 90 12.14 11.76 10.19
CA ARG A 90 12.80 13.02 10.56
C ARG A 90 11.86 14.07 11.16
N ASN A 91 10.55 13.89 11.02
CA ASN A 91 9.56 14.80 11.54
C ASN A 91 8.61 14.02 12.43
N ASP A 92 8.83 14.09 13.75
CA ASP A 92 7.95 13.52 14.75
C ASP A 92 6.60 14.27 14.70
N PRO A 93 5.49 13.64 14.29
CA PRO A 93 4.19 14.31 14.19
C PRO A 93 3.60 14.72 15.55
N SER A 94 4.17 14.20 16.65
CA SER A 94 3.71 14.48 18.01
C SER A 94 4.36 15.71 18.66
N LYS A 95 5.32 16.35 17.99
CA LYS A 95 6.04 17.55 18.47
C LYS A 95 5.90 18.76 17.56
#